data_AF-A0A923THF3-F1
#
_entry.id   AF-A0A923THF3-F1
#
_cell.length_a   1.000
_cell.length_b   1.000
_cell.length_c   1.000
_cell.angle_alpha   90.00
_cell.angle_beta   90.00
_cell.angle_gamma   90.00
#
_symmetry.space_group_name_H-M   'P 1'
#
loop_
_entity.id
_entity.type
_entity.pdbx_description
1 polymer ?
#
loop_
_entity_poly.entity_id
_entity_poly.type
_entity_poly.pdbx_seq_one_letter_code
_entity_poly.pdbx_strand_id
1 'polypeptide(L)'
;MDKATWTGLLIGFGGILFANTIDGGEFGSLVQGTAAMIVLTGTFGAVLVSNSSKDIKMGFRLAAEAFDHKDTEIQYKINELVDYARTARRESIMALESKIPKASDLFMKELLKTVVDGTENSLTKEIFEG
;
A
#
# COMPACT_ATOMS: atom_id res chain seq x y z
N MET A 1 3.99 0.02 11.90
CA MET A 1 3.99 1.47 11.65
C MET A 1 5.34 1.92 11.11
N ASP A 2 5.32 2.63 9.99
CA ASP A 2 6.50 3.32 9.46
C ASP A 2 6.97 4.40 10.45
N LYS A 3 8.29 4.61 10.52
CA LYS A 3 8.85 5.79 11.20
C LYS A 3 8.28 7.08 10.59
N ALA A 4 7.98 7.08 9.30
CA ALA A 4 7.35 8.21 8.61
C ALA A 4 5.93 8.48 9.13
N THR A 5 5.08 7.45 9.25
CA THR A 5 3.72 7.56 9.80
C THR A 5 3.74 8.10 11.22
N TRP A 6 4.64 7.60 12.06
CA TRP A 6 4.77 8.07 13.45
C TRP A 6 5.24 9.53 13.52
N THR A 7 6.25 9.89 12.74
CA THR A 7 6.80 11.25 12.72
C THR A 7 5.77 12.26 12.17
N GLY A 8 5.03 11.89 11.13
CA GLY A 8 3.97 12.70 10.56
C GLY A 8 2.83 12.95 11.56
N LEU A 9 2.42 11.92 12.32
CA LEU A 9 1.43 12.07 13.38
C LEU A 9 1.90 13.08 14.45
N LEU A 10 3.16 12.97 14.86
CA LEU A 10 3.75 13.81 15.90
C LEU A 10 3.87 15.27 15.45
N ILE A 11 4.27 15.50 14.19
CA ILE A 11 4.32 16.85 13.60
C ILE A 11 2.91 17.43 13.46
N GLY A 12 1.93 16.65 12.98
CA GLY A 12 0.56 17.10 12.80
C GLY A 12 -0.11 17.50 14.11
N PHE A 13 -0.10 16.60 15.11
CA PHE A 13 -0.64 16.90 16.44
C PHE A 13 0.16 17.99 17.14
N GLY A 14 1.49 17.93 17.07
CA GLY A 14 2.37 18.93 17.68
C GLY A 14 2.15 20.33 17.10
N GLY A 15 1.93 20.44 15.79
CA GLY A 15 1.65 21.71 15.14
C GLY A 15 0.33 22.34 15.58
N ILE A 16 -0.73 21.52 15.73
CA ILE A 16 -2.03 22.00 16.23
C ILE A 16 -1.90 22.52 17.66
N LEU A 17 -1.21 21.78 18.53
CA LEU A 17 -1.03 22.17 19.93
C LEU A 17 -0.14 23.42 20.04
N PHE A 18 0.95 23.49 19.27
CA PHE A 18 1.85 24.64 19.25
C PHE A 18 1.12 25.91 18.78
N ALA A 19 0.33 25.82 17.70
CA ALA A 19 -0.49 26.93 17.23
C ALA A 19 -1.50 27.39 18.29
N ASN A 20 -2.17 26.46 18.97
CA ASN A 20 -3.13 26.80 20.02
C ASN A 20 -2.48 27.47 21.25
N THR A 21 -1.26 27.08 21.62
CA THR A 21 -0.53 27.73 22.72
C THR A 21 -0.09 29.16 22.39
N ILE A 22 0.21 29.47 21.13
CA ILE A 22 0.56 30.83 20.70
C ILE A 22 -0.64 31.77 20.79
N ASP A 23 -1.82 31.28 20.44
CA ASP A 23 -3.09 32.03 20.55
C ASP A 23 -3.61 32.14 21.99
N GLY A 24 -2.89 31.58 22.98
CA GLY A 24 -3.30 31.62 24.39
C GLY A 24 -4.53 30.77 24.71
N GLY A 25 -4.85 29.77 23.88
CA GLY A 25 -6.01 28.91 24.04
C GLY A 25 -5.85 27.89 25.18
N GLU A 26 -6.93 27.63 25.91
CA GLU A 26 -7.01 26.46 26.80
C GLU A 26 -7.22 25.18 25.97
N PHE A 27 -6.57 24.07 26.34
CA PHE A 27 -6.75 22.76 25.69
C PHE A 27 -8.22 22.31 25.61
N GLY A 28 -9.06 22.72 26.56
CA GLY A 28 -10.49 22.44 26.56
C GLY A 28 -11.27 23.15 25.45
N SER A 29 -10.75 24.26 24.93
CA SER A 29 -11.36 25.02 23.83
C SER A 29 -11.19 24.32 22.47
N LEU A 30 -10.18 23.47 22.34
CA LEU A 30 -9.92 22.66 21.14
C LEU A 30 -10.90 21.49 21.00
N VAL A 31 -11.32 20.90 22.12
CA VAL A 31 -12.17 19.71 22.12
C VAL A 31 -13.63 20.11 22.22
N GLN A 32 -14.16 20.66 21.13
CA GLN A 32 -15.58 20.97 21.01
C GLN A 32 -16.32 19.78 20.39
N GLY A 33 -17.12 19.08 21.20
CA GLY A 33 -17.90 17.93 20.74
C GLY A 33 -18.79 18.24 19.54
N THR A 34 -19.37 19.44 19.48
CA THR A 34 -20.19 19.91 18.36
C THR A 34 -19.38 20.07 17.07
N ALA A 35 -18.20 20.70 17.14
CA ALA A 35 -17.33 20.87 15.98
C ALA A 35 -16.83 19.51 15.46
N ALA A 36 -16.46 18.60 16.36
CA ALA A 36 -16.06 17.24 16.01
C ALA A 36 -17.20 16.48 15.29
N MET A 37 -18.45 16.60 15.77
CA MET A 37 -19.59 15.96 15.13
C MET A 37 -19.81 16.48 13.70
N ILE A 38 -19.74 17.80 13.50
CA ILE A 38 -19.91 18.41 12.17
C ILE A 38 -18.84 17.92 11.19
N VAL A 39 -17.57 17.96 11.60
CA VAL A 39 -16.45 17.56 10.74
C VAL A 39 -16.49 16.06 10.46
N LEU A 40 -16.68 15.22 11.49
CA LEU A 40 -16.72 13.77 11.31
C LEU A 40 -17.88 13.35 10.41
N THR A 41 -19.09 13.85 10.65
CA THR A 41 -20.25 13.52 9.82
C THR A 41 -20.12 14.10 8.40
N GLY A 42 -19.63 15.33 8.26
CA GLY A 42 -19.45 15.99 6.97
C GLY A 42 -18.41 15.29 6.10
N THR A 43 -17.23 14.99 6.65
CA THR A 43 -16.17 14.26 5.94
C THR A 43 -16.61 12.83 5.62
N PHE A 44 -17.26 12.14 6.55
CA PHE A 44 -17.77 10.80 6.29
C PHE A 44 -18.82 10.80 5.17
N GLY A 45 -19.78 11.73 5.21
CA GLY A 45 -20.79 11.89 4.16
C GLY A 45 -20.17 12.23 2.80
N ALA A 46 -19.20 13.14 2.76
CA ALA A 46 -18.47 13.49 1.54
C ALA A 46 -17.75 12.28 0.95
N VAL A 47 -17.04 11.50 1.77
CA VAL A 47 -16.35 10.28 1.32
C VAL A 47 -17.33 9.26 0.75
N LEU A 48 -18.50 9.08 1.38
CA LEU A 48 -19.54 8.16 0.90
C LEU A 48 -20.14 8.59 -0.45
N VAL A 49 -20.28 9.90 -0.69
CA VAL A 49 -20.79 10.43 -1.97
C VAL A 49 -19.74 10.38 -3.07
N SER A 50 -18.47 10.63 -2.72
CA SER A 50 -17.38 10.72 -3.69
C SER A 50 -16.82 9.37 -4.15
N ASN A 51 -17.09 8.27 -3.44
CA ASN A 51 -16.45 6.98 -3.68
C ASN A 51 -17.46 5.85 -3.86
N SER A 52 -17.08 4.83 -4.65
CA SER A 52 -17.87 3.61 -4.79
C SER A 52 -17.86 2.79 -3.50
N SER A 53 -18.89 1.96 -3.30
CA SER A 53 -18.98 1.04 -2.16
C SER A 53 -17.78 0.07 -2.07
N LYS A 54 -17.17 -0.27 -3.20
CA LYS A 54 -15.94 -1.07 -3.28
C LYS A 54 -14.73 -0.31 -2.74
N ASP A 55 -14.59 0.95 -3.14
CA ASP A 55 -13.47 1.81 -2.75
C ASP A 55 -13.52 2.17 -1.27
N ILE A 56 -14.71 2.38 -0.73
CA ILE A 56 -14.92 2.61 0.71
C ILE A 56 -14.40 1.43 1.54
N LYS A 57 -14.81 0.20 1.17
CA LYS A 57 -14.32 -1.03 1.84
C LYS A 57 -12.81 -1.19 1.72
N MET A 58 -12.26 -0.88 0.56
CA MET A 58 -10.81 -0.90 0.33
C MET A 58 -10.10 0.14 1.20
N GLY A 59 -10.64 1.36 1.29
CA GLY A 59 -10.11 2.45 2.11
C GLY A 59 -10.03 2.08 3.59
N PHE A 60 -11.05 1.43 4.15
CA PHE A 60 -10.99 0.93 5.53
C PHE A 60 -9.88 -0.11 5.73
N ARG A 61 -9.70 -1.03 4.78
CA ARG A 61 -8.61 -2.02 4.84
C ARG A 61 -7.24 -1.36 4.78
N LEU A 62 -7.06 -0.41 3.85
CA LEU A 62 -5.80 0.31 3.69
C LEU A 62 -5.49 1.22 4.88
N ALA A 63 -6.51 1.84 5.47
CA ALA A 63 -6.34 2.63 6.69
C ALA A 63 -5.84 1.77 7.85
N ALA A 64 -6.33 0.55 8.01
CA ALA A 64 -5.80 -0.40 8.99
C ALA A 64 -4.34 -0.81 8.68
N GLU A 65 -4.05 -1.06 7.40
CA GLU A 65 -2.70 -1.41 6.93
C GLU A 65 -1.71 -0.24 7.06
N ALA A 66 -2.15 1.03 7.04
CA ALA A 66 -1.26 2.17 7.29
C ALA A 66 -0.63 2.15 8.69
N PHE A 67 -1.28 1.50 9.66
CA PHE A 67 -0.73 1.28 11.00
C PHE A 67 0.05 -0.04 11.10
N ASP A 68 -0.25 -1.02 10.25
CA ASP A 68 0.46 -2.30 10.20
C ASP A 68 1.66 -2.24 9.23
N HIS A 69 2.90 -2.35 9.73
CA HIS A 69 4.03 -2.41 8.80
C HIS A 69 4.20 -3.82 8.29
N LYS A 70 3.78 -4.06 7.04
CA LYS A 70 4.26 -5.21 6.28
C LYS A 70 5.47 -4.76 5.49
N ASP A 71 6.64 -4.97 6.07
CA ASP A 71 7.87 -4.98 5.27
C ASP A 71 7.71 -6.09 4.23
N THR A 72 7.37 -5.70 3.00
CA THR A 72 7.61 -6.57 1.87
C THR A 72 9.13 -6.61 1.77
N GLU A 73 9.76 -7.68 2.24
CA GLU A 73 11.22 -7.80 2.16
C GLU A 73 11.62 -7.73 0.69
N ILE A 74 12.04 -6.55 0.25
CA ILE A 74 12.53 -6.32 -1.12
C ILE A 74 13.66 -7.33 -1.41
N GLN A 75 14.46 -7.64 -0.39
CA GLN A 75 15.50 -8.67 -0.45
C GLN A 75 14.93 -10.06 -0.77
N TYR A 76 13.81 -10.45 -0.16
CA TYR A 76 13.13 -11.70 -0.48
C TYR A 76 12.70 -11.74 -1.95
N LYS A 77 12.10 -10.65 -2.46
CA LYS A 77 11.68 -10.54 -3.87
C LYS A 77 12.86 -10.59 -4.84
N ILE A 78 13.97 -9.92 -4.51
CA ILE A 78 15.20 -9.96 -5.32
C ILE A 78 15.75 -11.39 -5.38
N ASN A 79 15.84 -12.06 -4.23
CA ASN A 79 16.34 -13.43 -4.16
C ASN A 79 15.46 -14.41 -4.95
N GLU A 80 14.14 -14.25 -4.87
CA GLU A 80 13.17 -15.00 -5.65
C GLU A 80 13.36 -14.80 -7.16
N LEU A 81 13.52 -13.54 -7.60
CA LEU A 81 13.74 -13.22 -9.01
C LEU A 81 15.07 -13.80 -9.54
N VAL A 82 16.13 -13.72 -8.73
CA VAL A 82 17.44 -14.30 -9.05
C VAL A 82 17.36 -15.82 -9.14
N ASP A 83 16.57 -16.47 -8.27
CA ASP A 83 16.35 -17.92 -8.32
C ASP A 83 15.63 -18.33 -9.62
N TYR A 84 14.60 -17.60 -10.03
CA TYR A 84 13.93 -17.83 -11.32
C TYR A 84 14.87 -17.65 -12.50
N ALA A 85 15.69 -16.58 -12.51
CA ALA A 85 16.67 -16.35 -13.56
C ALA A 85 17.72 -17.48 -13.64
N ARG A 86 18.14 -18.02 -12.49
CA ARG A 86 19.07 -19.16 -12.41
C ARG A 86 18.44 -20.43 -12.98
N THR A 87 17.20 -20.74 -12.61
CA THR A 87 16.47 -21.90 -13.15
C THR A 87 16.29 -21.78 -14.65
N ALA A 88 15.81 -20.63 -15.15
CA ALA A 88 15.64 -20.40 -16.58
C ALA A 88 16.93 -20.61 -17.39
N ARG A 89 18.07 -20.14 -16.85
CA ARG A 89 19.38 -20.26 -17.49
C ARG A 89 19.98 -21.68 -17.44
N ARG A 90 19.75 -22.42 -16.36
CA ARG A 90 20.36 -23.75 -16.16
C ARG A 90 19.50 -24.90 -16.68
N GLU A 91 18.19 -24.81 -16.49
CA GLU A 91 17.25 -25.93 -16.67
C GLU A 91 16.28 -25.70 -17.83
N SER A 92 16.25 -24.49 -18.43
CA SER A 92 15.31 -23.97 -19.45
C SER A 92 14.12 -23.19 -18.89
N ILE A 93 13.47 -22.41 -19.77
CA ILE A 93 12.27 -21.62 -19.44
C ILE A 93 11.11 -22.52 -18.99
N MET A 94 10.96 -23.72 -19.56
CA MET A 94 9.90 -24.66 -19.18
C MET A 94 10.02 -25.13 -17.71
N ALA A 95 11.23 -25.15 -17.15
CA ALA A 95 11.44 -25.52 -15.76
C ALA A 95 10.77 -24.53 -14.78
N LEU A 96 10.46 -23.30 -15.23
CA LEU A 96 9.74 -22.31 -14.43
C LEU A 96 8.27 -22.68 -14.17
N GLU A 97 7.65 -23.55 -14.98
CA GLU A 97 6.26 -23.99 -14.77
C GLU A 97 6.07 -24.58 -13.37
N SER A 98 7.05 -25.35 -12.90
CA SER A 98 7.05 -25.98 -11.58
C SER A 98 7.12 -24.97 -10.42
N LYS A 99 7.54 -23.73 -10.70
CA LYS A 99 7.69 -22.65 -9.71
C LYS A 99 6.48 -21.70 -9.67
N ILE A 100 5.65 -21.65 -10.72
CA ILE A 100 4.44 -20.80 -10.78
C ILE A 100 3.52 -20.98 -9.56
N PRO A 101 3.24 -22.20 -9.05
CA PRO A 101 2.36 -22.38 -7.90
C PRO A 101 2.98 -21.87 -6.57
N LYS A 102 4.30 -21.68 -6.53
CA LYS A 102 5.07 -21.28 -5.35
C LYS A 102 5.45 -19.79 -5.37
N ALA A 103 5.00 -19.05 -6.37
CA ALA A 103 5.26 -17.62 -6.48
C ALA A 103 4.70 -16.85 -5.28
N SER A 104 5.47 -15.87 -4.82
CA SER A 104 5.19 -15.11 -3.60
C SER A 104 3.96 -14.22 -3.66
N ASP A 105 3.57 -13.76 -4.84
CA ASP A 105 2.35 -12.97 -5.04
C ASP A 105 1.72 -13.24 -6.41
N LEU A 106 0.53 -12.67 -6.61
CA LEU A 106 -0.20 -12.81 -7.86
C LEU A 106 0.55 -12.18 -9.05
N PHE A 107 1.32 -11.12 -8.83
CA PHE A 107 2.09 -10.45 -9.85
C PHE A 107 3.21 -11.35 -10.39
N MET A 108 4.04 -11.93 -9.51
CA MET A 108 5.09 -12.88 -9.88
C MET A 108 4.52 -14.11 -10.56
N LYS A 109 3.34 -14.58 -10.12
CA LYS A 109 2.66 -15.72 -10.72
C LYS A 109 2.25 -15.44 -12.17
N GLU A 110 1.63 -14.30 -12.44
CA GLU A 110 1.24 -13.92 -13.80
C GLU A 110 2.47 -13.61 -14.66
N LEU A 111 3.48 -12.91 -14.12
CA LEU A 111 4.73 -12.63 -14.83
C LEU A 111 5.43 -13.92 -15.29
N LEU A 112 5.55 -14.92 -14.42
CA LEU A 112 6.15 -16.21 -14.77
C LEU A 112 5.35 -16.96 -15.84
N LYS A 113 4.00 -16.93 -15.78
CA LYS A 113 3.16 -17.52 -16.83
C LYS A 113 3.39 -16.85 -18.18
N THR A 114 3.34 -15.51 -18.23
CA THR A 114 3.57 -14.73 -19.46
C THR A 114 4.93 -15.05 -20.09
N VAL A 115 5.97 -15.23 -19.26
CA VAL A 115 7.31 -15.61 -19.73
C VAL A 115 7.36 -17.05 -20.23
N VAL A 116 6.71 -18.00 -19.55
CA VAL A 116 6.63 -19.40 -19.97
C VAL A 116 5.84 -19.57 -21.27
N ASP A 117 4.76 -18.80 -21.44
CA ASP A 117 3.91 -18.78 -22.62
C ASP A 117 4.64 -18.20 -23.87
N GLY A 118 5.89 -17.73 -23.71
CA GLY A 118 6.73 -17.29 -24.81
C GLY A 118 6.38 -15.89 -25.32
N THR A 119 5.72 -15.08 -24.50
CA THR A 119 5.33 -13.72 -24.84
C THR A 119 6.56 -12.84 -25.12
N GLU A 120 6.49 -11.99 -26.15
CA GLU A 120 7.59 -11.07 -26.46
C GLU A 120 7.89 -10.13 -25.29
N ASN A 121 9.17 -9.75 -25.14
CA ASN A 121 9.62 -8.89 -24.05
C ASN A 121 8.94 -7.52 -24.08
N SER A 122 8.72 -6.96 -25.28
CA SER A 122 7.97 -5.71 -25.51
C SER A 122 6.56 -5.77 -24.92
N LEU A 123 5.81 -6.82 -25.27
CA LEU A 123 4.43 -7.01 -24.82
C LEU A 123 4.37 -7.31 -23.31
N THR A 124 5.34 -8.07 -22.79
CA THR A 124 5.44 -8.34 -21.34
C THR A 124 5.65 -7.03 -20.58
N LYS A 125 6.54 -6.15 -21.06
CA LYS A 125 6.71 -4.83 -20.46
C LYS A 125 5.44 -4.00 -20.53
N GLU A 126 4.75 -3.99 -21.67
CA GLU A 126 3.49 -3.26 -21.83
C GLU A 126 2.41 -3.74 -20.85
N ILE A 127 2.28 -5.04 -20.62
CA ILE A 127 1.27 -5.62 -19.71
C ILE A 127 1.52 -5.27 -18.24
N PHE A 128 2.79 -5.17 -17.82
CA PHE A 128 3.16 -5.01 -16.41
C PHE A 128 3.64 -3.59 -16.03
N GLU A 129 4.05 -2.77 -17.00
CA GLU A 129 4.43 -1.37 -16.82
C GLU A 129 3.30 -0.40 -17.23
N GLY A 130 2.32 -0.85 -18.02
CA GLY A 130 1.22 -0.05 -18.58
C GLY A 130 -0.06 0.04 -17.73
#